data_AF-A0A0X3NY36-F1
#
_entry.id   AF-A0A0X3NY36-F1
#
_cell.length_a   1.000
_cell.length_b   1.000
_cell.length_c   1.000
_cell.angle_alpha   90.00
_cell.angle_beta   90.00
_cell.angle_gamma   90.00
#
_symmetry.space_group_name_H-M   'P 1'
#
loop_
_entity.id
_entity.type
_entity.pdbx_description
1 polymer ?
#
loop_
_entity_poly.entity_id
_entity_poly.type
_entity_poly.pdbx_seq_one_letter_code
_entity_poly.pdbx_strand_id
1 'polypeptide(L)'
;ARQQTESQLSTSEIELNTPASEQTESQTPIPEKGFSISELPTCSDRTEENTISLNGNCGVIKALLPEEPSTIYLDEDAFHKDNGHFISRLDGWLKLKFSQEKYGSKYQVKLTYCFHRLYFRIAWKMAKFKSTLDRTYIVHFFYPNADWSISNHHCIQPEYSVPFLRYSNGSSSVNVECAIRLSTCYNTEHIEIYGQTKMLCEYTAQTKTCGRRLVNDDIIVYSVQVEKDVNTPYYPDQYVFCAGHQDSLSIQIIWGHHPSLPCLDVNASSAVQTIPRTIPRKLGVS
;
A
#
# COMPACT_ATOMS: atom_id res chain seq x y z
N ALA A 1 36.70 -47.88 26.27
CA ALA A 1 37.61 -48.07 25.11
C ALA A 1 36.89 -47.59 23.85
N ARG A 2 37.60 -46.83 23.00
CA ARG A 2 37.17 -46.14 21.75
C ARG A 2 36.30 -44.88 21.96
N GLN A 3 36.53 -43.74 21.32
CA GLN A 3 37.68 -43.18 20.60
C GLN A 3 37.36 -41.67 20.42
N GLN A 4 38.38 -40.81 20.50
CA GLN A 4 38.32 -39.38 20.19
C GLN A 4 38.14 -39.13 18.69
N THR A 5 37.56 -37.99 18.30
CA THR A 5 38.13 -37.20 17.19
C THR A 5 37.78 -35.72 17.34
N GLU A 6 38.81 -34.89 17.35
CA GLU A 6 38.79 -33.43 17.29
C GLU A 6 38.56 -32.95 15.85
N SER A 7 38.06 -31.72 15.69
CA SER A 7 38.36 -30.90 14.51
C SER A 7 38.37 -29.42 14.90
N GLN A 8 39.57 -28.82 14.84
CA GLN A 8 39.84 -27.39 14.79
C GLN A 8 40.23 -27.01 13.34
N LEU A 9 40.41 -25.70 13.13
CA LEU A 9 40.92 -24.93 11.97
C LEU A 9 39.82 -24.26 11.11
N SER A 10 39.95 -23.02 10.65
CA SER A 10 41.01 -22.00 10.77
C SER A 10 40.44 -20.66 10.32
N THR A 11 40.90 -19.58 10.94
CA THR A 11 40.77 -18.18 10.50
C THR A 11 41.85 -17.83 9.47
N SER A 12 41.50 -17.00 8.48
CA SER A 12 42.40 -16.17 7.65
C SER A 12 41.53 -15.05 7.06
N GLU A 13 41.69 -13.79 7.48
CA GLU A 13 42.69 -12.78 7.11
C GLU A 13 42.10 -11.76 6.11
N ILE A 14 42.32 -10.50 6.48
CA ILE A 14 41.86 -9.25 5.86
C ILE A 14 42.97 -8.80 4.91
N GLU A 15 42.64 -8.42 3.68
CA GLU A 15 43.43 -7.40 2.96
C GLU A 15 42.55 -6.42 2.19
N LEU A 16 42.86 -5.15 2.46
CA LEU A 16 42.34 -3.91 1.93
C LEU A 16 43.18 -3.53 0.70
N ASN A 17 42.58 -3.04 -0.40
CA ASN A 17 43.24 -2.08 -1.31
C ASN A 17 42.23 -1.37 -2.24
N THR A 18 42.29 -0.05 -2.23
CA THR A 18 41.79 0.96 -3.19
C THR A 18 42.96 1.97 -3.36
N PRO A 19 42.99 2.99 -4.26
CA PRO A 19 42.14 3.39 -5.40
C PRO A 19 42.99 3.93 -6.61
N ALA A 20 42.39 4.81 -7.44
CA ALA A 20 42.95 5.78 -8.42
C ALA A 20 42.79 5.40 -9.91
N SER A 21 42.55 6.30 -10.89
CA SER A 21 42.43 7.76 -10.91
C SER A 21 41.68 8.22 -12.17
N GLU A 22 41.13 9.43 -12.04
CA GLU A 22 40.75 10.49 -12.99
C GLU A 22 41.08 10.36 -14.50
N GLN A 23 40.16 10.83 -15.35
CA GLN A 23 40.49 11.75 -16.44
C GLN A 23 39.28 12.60 -16.88
N THR A 24 39.58 13.87 -17.17
CA THR A 24 38.71 15.03 -17.36
C THR A 24 38.70 15.47 -18.84
N GLU A 25 37.81 16.42 -19.17
CA GLU A 25 37.71 17.26 -20.39
C GLU A 25 36.65 16.78 -21.41
N SER A 26 35.82 17.61 -22.06
CA SER A 26 35.83 19.05 -22.32
C SER A 26 34.41 19.53 -22.67
N GLN A 27 34.09 20.80 -22.38
CA GLN A 27 32.83 21.49 -22.72
C GLN A 27 32.96 22.28 -24.03
N THR A 28 31.89 22.35 -24.82
CA THR A 28 31.63 23.44 -25.79
C THR A 28 30.10 23.59 -25.99
N PRO A 29 29.55 24.81 -26.17
CA PRO A 29 28.20 25.17 -25.75
C PRO A 29 27.11 25.08 -26.84
N ILE A 30 25.87 24.93 -26.38
CA ILE A 30 24.63 24.85 -27.17
C ILE A 30 24.14 26.26 -27.54
N PRO A 31 23.67 26.51 -28.77
CA PRO A 31 22.93 27.73 -29.10
C PRO A 31 21.48 27.66 -28.61
N GLU A 32 21.05 28.72 -27.91
CA GLU A 32 19.70 28.96 -27.43
C GLU A 32 18.68 28.95 -28.58
N LYS A 33 17.74 28.02 -28.54
CA LYS A 33 16.49 28.08 -29.30
C LYS A 33 15.34 28.12 -28.31
N GLY A 34 14.64 29.25 -28.30
CA GLY A 34 13.51 29.52 -27.41
C GLY A 34 12.46 28.41 -27.47
N PHE A 35 12.17 27.86 -26.30
CA PHE A 35 11.05 26.93 -26.13
C PHE A 35 9.76 27.74 -25.92
N SER A 36 8.86 27.55 -26.86
CA SER A 36 7.45 27.92 -26.76
C SER A 36 6.84 27.24 -25.52
N ILE A 37 6.14 28.02 -24.70
CA ILE A 37 5.33 27.52 -23.58
C ILE A 37 4.13 26.79 -24.20
N SER A 38 4.29 25.52 -24.59
CA SER A 38 3.16 24.62 -24.78
C SER A 38 3.15 23.64 -23.63
N GLU A 39 2.15 23.81 -22.76
CA GLU A 39 1.62 22.82 -21.82
C GLU A 39 2.67 21.95 -21.12
N LEU A 40 3.08 22.40 -19.93
CA LEU A 40 3.71 21.54 -18.92
C LEU A 40 2.85 20.27 -18.75
N PRO A 41 3.42 19.06 -18.93
CA PRO A 41 2.69 17.85 -18.60
C PRO A 41 2.44 17.85 -17.09
N THR A 42 1.16 17.95 -16.71
CA THR A 42 0.70 17.70 -15.36
C THR A 42 1.11 16.27 -14.98
N CYS A 43 2.12 16.13 -14.11
CA CYS A 43 2.46 14.86 -13.48
C CYS A 43 1.30 14.43 -12.57
N SER A 44 0.31 13.74 -13.13
CA SER A 44 -0.67 13.00 -12.36
C SER A 44 -1.26 11.96 -13.28
N ASP A 45 -0.75 10.74 -13.21
CA ASP A 45 -1.57 9.60 -13.54
C ASP A 45 -1.77 8.76 -12.27
N ARG A 46 -2.64 9.31 -11.41
CA ARG A 46 -3.44 8.57 -10.41
C ARG A 46 -4.34 7.49 -11.05
N THR A 47 -4.09 7.11 -12.30
CA THR A 47 -4.85 6.18 -13.13
C THR A 47 -4.57 4.72 -12.79
N GLU A 48 -3.48 4.42 -12.07
CA GLU A 48 -3.14 3.06 -11.61
C GLU A 48 -3.72 2.72 -10.22
N GLU A 49 -4.29 3.71 -9.52
CA GLU A 49 -4.80 3.55 -8.14
C GLU A 49 -6.29 3.21 -8.10
N ASN A 50 -6.71 2.48 -7.06
CA ASN A 50 -8.12 2.29 -6.77
C ASN A 50 -8.77 3.65 -6.53
N THR A 51 -9.69 4.05 -7.40
CA THR A 51 -10.33 5.37 -7.33
C THR A 51 -11.79 5.24 -6.94
N ILE A 52 -12.22 6.20 -6.15
CA ILE A 52 -13.59 6.33 -5.71
C ILE A 52 -14.02 7.74 -6.08
N SER A 53 -15.13 7.83 -6.79
CA SER A 53 -15.71 9.11 -7.19
C SER A 53 -17.19 9.12 -6.87
N LEU A 54 -17.69 10.29 -6.47
CA LEU A 54 -19.12 10.53 -6.29
C LEU A 54 -19.64 11.27 -7.52
N ASN A 55 -20.73 10.76 -8.11
CA ASN A 55 -21.44 11.39 -9.20
C ASN A 55 -22.92 11.49 -8.83
N GLY A 56 -23.32 12.66 -8.33
CA GLY A 56 -24.64 12.85 -7.72
C GLY A 56 -24.83 11.92 -6.52
N ASN A 57 -25.90 11.13 -6.53
CA ASN A 57 -26.22 10.16 -5.47
C ASN A 57 -25.57 8.79 -5.70
N CYS A 58 -24.64 8.68 -6.65
CA CYS A 58 -23.98 7.43 -6.99
C CYS A 58 -22.49 7.46 -6.65
N GLY A 59 -22.01 6.38 -6.02
CA GLY A 59 -20.60 6.10 -5.91
C GLY A 59 -20.12 5.25 -7.08
N VAL A 60 -18.98 5.62 -7.66
CA VAL A 60 -18.28 4.86 -8.70
C VAL A 60 -16.92 4.48 -8.16
N ILE A 61 -16.68 3.17 -8.14
CA ILE A 61 -15.43 2.57 -7.66
C ILE A 61 -14.74 1.97 -8.86
N LYS A 62 -13.48 2.32 -9.06
CA LYS A 62 -12.60 1.66 -10.01
C LYS A 62 -11.46 1.01 -9.25
N ALA A 63 -11.16 -0.22 -9.60
CA ALA A 63 -10.08 -0.97 -8.98
C ALA A 63 -9.35 -1.83 -10.02
N LEU A 64 -8.07 -2.09 -9.75
CA LEU A 64 -7.28 -3.00 -10.56
C LEU A 64 -7.12 -4.32 -9.79
N LEU A 65 -7.83 -5.35 -10.22
CA LEU A 65 -7.90 -6.63 -9.52
C LEU A 65 -7.10 -7.72 -10.27
N PRO A 66 -6.46 -8.65 -9.56
CA PRO A 66 -5.69 -9.72 -10.20
C PRO A 66 -6.57 -10.75 -10.90
N GLU A 67 -7.83 -10.87 -10.50
CA GLU A 67 -8.82 -11.72 -11.13
C GLU A 67 -10.24 -11.17 -10.96
N GLU A 68 -11.20 -11.83 -11.59
CA GLU A 68 -12.60 -11.49 -11.49
C GLU A 68 -13.16 -11.77 -10.08
N PRO A 69 -13.84 -10.79 -9.44
CA PRO A 69 -14.47 -11.00 -8.15
C PRO A 69 -15.69 -11.93 -8.28
N SER A 70 -15.78 -12.89 -7.36
CA SER A 70 -16.94 -13.79 -7.20
C SER A 70 -18.05 -13.18 -6.33
N THR A 71 -17.67 -12.36 -5.35
CA THR A 71 -18.57 -11.70 -4.40
C THR A 71 -17.95 -10.36 -4.00
N ILE A 72 -18.80 -9.36 -3.79
CA ILE A 72 -18.39 -8.04 -3.30
C ILE A 72 -19.05 -7.83 -1.96
N TYR A 73 -18.31 -7.31 -1.00
CA TYR A 73 -18.83 -6.87 0.28
C TYR A 73 -18.73 -5.35 0.34
N LEU A 74 -19.84 -4.67 0.57
CA LEU A 74 -19.88 -3.25 0.89
C LEU A 74 -20.22 -3.12 2.37
N ASP A 75 -19.23 -2.74 3.18
CA ASP A 75 -19.23 -2.89 4.63
C ASP A 75 -19.59 -4.32 5.07
N GLU A 76 -20.81 -4.53 5.54
CA GLU A 76 -21.35 -5.81 6.00
C GLU A 76 -22.26 -6.50 4.97
N ASP A 77 -22.72 -5.77 3.95
CA ASP A 77 -23.66 -6.32 2.96
C ASP A 77 -22.91 -7.08 1.86
N ALA A 78 -23.38 -8.29 1.56
CA ALA A 78 -22.76 -9.20 0.62
C ALA A 78 -23.54 -9.21 -0.69
N PHE A 79 -22.84 -9.01 -1.80
CA PHE A 79 -23.42 -9.00 -3.13
C PHE A 79 -22.83 -10.13 -3.98
N HIS A 80 -23.69 -10.94 -4.55
CA HIS A 80 -23.31 -12.06 -5.41
C HIS A 80 -23.53 -11.72 -6.87
N LYS A 81 -22.66 -12.25 -7.73
CA LYS A 81 -22.73 -11.97 -9.17
C LYS A 81 -23.89 -12.73 -9.82
N ASP A 82 -24.73 -12.01 -10.55
CA ASP A 82 -25.79 -12.56 -11.40
C ASP A 82 -25.98 -11.68 -12.65
N ASN A 83 -25.90 -12.28 -13.84
CA ASN A 83 -26.15 -11.62 -15.13
C ASN A 83 -25.48 -10.23 -15.29
N GLY A 84 -24.18 -10.13 -14.97
CA GLY A 84 -23.41 -8.89 -15.09
C GLY A 84 -23.70 -7.84 -14.01
N HIS A 85 -24.54 -8.16 -13.04
CA HIS A 85 -24.83 -7.34 -11.87
C HIS A 85 -24.34 -8.04 -10.60
N PHE A 86 -24.19 -7.26 -9.54
CA PHE A 86 -24.01 -7.78 -8.19
C PHE A 86 -25.29 -7.50 -7.40
N ILE A 87 -25.93 -8.54 -6.88
CA ILE A 87 -27.24 -8.46 -6.19
C ILE A 87 -27.01 -8.69 -4.70
N SER A 88 -27.58 -7.83 -3.85
CA SER A 88 -27.48 -7.99 -2.40
C SER A 88 -28.14 -9.28 -1.96
N ARG A 89 -27.51 -9.95 -1.00
CA ARG A 89 -28.04 -11.12 -0.33
C ARG A 89 -29.22 -10.76 0.59
N LEU A 90 -29.22 -9.56 1.15
CA LEU A 90 -30.24 -9.08 2.09
C LEU A 90 -31.44 -8.45 1.37
N ASP A 91 -31.21 -7.83 0.20
CA ASP A 91 -32.25 -7.21 -0.60
C ASP A 91 -32.03 -7.45 -2.11
N GLY A 92 -32.83 -8.35 -2.69
CA GLY A 92 -32.74 -8.69 -4.12
C GLY A 92 -33.04 -7.53 -5.09
N TRP A 93 -33.60 -6.42 -4.60
CA TRP A 93 -33.79 -5.20 -5.39
C TRP A 93 -32.54 -4.34 -5.45
N LEU A 94 -31.62 -4.51 -4.49
CA LEU A 94 -30.37 -3.78 -4.42
C LEU A 94 -29.37 -4.40 -5.40
N LYS A 95 -29.18 -3.72 -6.53
CA LYS A 95 -28.28 -4.15 -7.60
C LYS A 95 -27.18 -3.14 -7.82
N LEU A 96 -25.95 -3.64 -7.90
CA LEU A 96 -24.76 -2.86 -8.25
C LEU A 96 -24.44 -3.13 -9.71
N LYS A 97 -24.26 -2.05 -10.47
CA LYS A 97 -23.80 -2.15 -11.86
C LYS A 97 -22.30 -2.45 -11.84
N PHE A 98 -21.90 -3.50 -12.55
CA PHE A 98 -20.51 -3.91 -12.61
C PHE A 98 -20.07 -4.09 -14.05
N SER A 99 -18.85 -3.65 -14.34
CA SER A 99 -18.17 -3.94 -15.59
C SER A 99 -16.72 -4.27 -15.30
N GLN A 100 -16.16 -5.15 -16.10
CA GLN A 100 -14.74 -5.49 -16.04
C GLN A 100 -14.17 -5.51 -17.45
N GLU A 101 -12.92 -5.12 -17.57
CA GLU A 101 -12.13 -5.21 -18.79
C GLU A 101 -10.76 -5.76 -18.45
N LYS A 102 -10.22 -6.61 -19.32
CA LYS A 102 -8.87 -7.15 -19.13
C LYS A 102 -7.85 -6.03 -19.41
N TYR A 103 -6.97 -5.79 -18.45
CA TYR A 103 -5.93 -4.77 -18.52
C TYR A 103 -4.57 -5.41 -18.21
N GLY A 104 -3.84 -5.80 -19.26
CA GLY A 104 -2.61 -6.58 -19.13
C GLY A 104 -2.84 -7.94 -18.48
N SER A 105 -2.15 -8.21 -17.37
CA SER A 105 -2.32 -9.41 -16.54
C SER A 105 -3.45 -9.30 -15.51
N LYS A 106 -4.07 -8.12 -15.37
CA LYS A 106 -5.09 -7.80 -14.37
C LYS A 106 -6.44 -7.49 -15.02
N TYR A 107 -7.41 -7.13 -14.20
CA TYR A 107 -8.74 -6.68 -14.59
C TYR A 107 -8.98 -5.28 -14.03
N GLN A 108 -9.27 -4.34 -14.91
CA GLN A 108 -9.81 -3.06 -14.50
C GLN A 108 -11.31 -3.25 -14.29
N VAL A 109 -11.74 -3.10 -13.04
CA VAL A 109 -13.16 -3.23 -12.67
C VAL A 109 -13.75 -1.87 -12.37
N LYS A 110 -15.04 -1.73 -12.67
CA LYS A 110 -15.84 -0.57 -12.32
C LYS A 110 -17.13 -1.05 -11.68
N LEU A 111 -17.36 -0.64 -10.44
CA LEU A 111 -18.59 -0.86 -9.69
C LEU A 111 -19.31 0.48 -9.53
N THR A 112 -20.62 0.50 -9.73
CA THR A 112 -21.46 1.68 -9.53
C THR A 112 -22.64 1.32 -8.66
N TYR A 113 -22.82 2.10 -7.59
CA TYR A 113 -23.92 1.97 -6.64
C TYR A 113 -24.57 3.35 -6.48
N CYS A 114 -25.89 3.39 -6.31
CA CYS A 114 -26.68 4.63 -6.33
C CYS A 114 -27.60 4.71 -5.12
N PHE A 115 -27.01 4.85 -3.92
CA PHE A 115 -27.72 4.87 -2.65
C PHE A 115 -27.25 6.04 -1.79
N HIS A 116 -28.10 6.49 -0.87
CA HIS A 116 -27.76 7.55 0.09
C HIS A 116 -26.69 7.14 1.11
N ARG A 117 -26.39 5.83 1.22
CA ARG A 117 -25.36 5.33 2.13
C ARG A 117 -24.00 5.38 1.45
N LEU A 118 -23.07 6.08 2.08
CA LEU A 118 -21.65 5.97 1.77
C LEU A 118 -21.10 4.76 2.53
N TYR A 119 -20.49 3.84 1.78
CA TYR A 119 -19.82 2.69 2.36
C TYR A 119 -18.40 3.07 2.78
N PHE A 120 -17.92 2.51 3.89
CA PHE A 120 -16.58 2.76 4.41
C PHE A 120 -15.55 1.74 3.90
N ARG A 121 -16.00 0.53 3.57
CA ARG A 121 -15.14 -0.58 3.14
C ARG A 121 -15.74 -1.30 1.94
N ILE A 122 -14.89 -1.65 0.98
CA ILE A 122 -15.21 -2.61 -0.08
C ILE A 122 -14.24 -3.78 0.01
N ALA A 123 -14.78 -4.99 0.05
CA ALA A 123 -14.02 -6.22 0.03
C ALA A 123 -14.37 -7.02 -1.23
N TRP A 124 -13.36 -7.38 -1.99
CA TRP A 124 -13.49 -8.18 -3.22
C TRP A 124 -13.07 -9.62 -2.94
N LYS A 125 -14.01 -10.56 -3.02
CA LYS A 125 -13.72 -11.99 -2.88
C LYS A 125 -13.27 -12.57 -4.21
N MET A 126 -12.00 -12.92 -4.28
CA MET A 126 -11.37 -13.59 -5.42
C MET A 126 -11.61 -15.10 -5.32
N ALA A 127 -11.91 -15.77 -6.44
CA ALA A 127 -12.25 -17.19 -6.43
C ALA A 127 -11.07 -18.09 -6.05
N LYS A 128 -9.84 -17.69 -6.39
CA LYS A 128 -8.61 -18.45 -6.16
C LYS A 128 -7.90 -18.07 -4.86
N PHE A 129 -8.36 -17.04 -4.17
CA PHE A 129 -7.80 -16.64 -2.88
C PHE A 129 -8.34 -17.57 -1.80
N LYS A 130 -7.67 -18.71 -1.61
CA LYS A 130 -8.01 -19.66 -0.56
C LYS A 130 -7.38 -19.21 0.75
N SER A 131 -8.13 -19.30 1.84
CA SER A 131 -7.59 -19.26 3.20
C SER A 131 -8.40 -20.19 4.07
N THR A 132 -7.73 -20.73 5.08
CA THR A 132 -8.35 -21.50 6.18
C THR A 132 -9.46 -20.72 6.88
N LEU A 133 -9.45 -19.39 6.80
CA LEU A 133 -10.39 -18.50 7.49
C LEU A 133 -11.53 -18.01 6.59
N ASP A 134 -11.52 -18.31 5.28
CA ASP A 134 -12.43 -17.76 4.26
C ASP A 134 -12.58 -16.21 4.27
N ARG A 135 -11.57 -15.51 4.80
CA ARG A 135 -11.51 -14.05 4.96
C ARG A 135 -10.46 -13.38 4.06
N THR A 136 -10.13 -14.02 2.95
CA THR A 136 -9.13 -13.49 2.01
C THR A 136 -9.81 -12.60 0.99
N TYR A 137 -9.96 -11.33 1.34
CA TYR A 137 -10.53 -10.31 0.47
C TYR A 137 -9.46 -9.30 0.10
N ILE A 138 -9.50 -8.79 -1.13
CA ILE A 138 -8.82 -7.52 -1.42
C ILE A 138 -9.72 -6.42 -0.86
N VAL A 139 -9.22 -5.65 0.09
CA VAL A 139 -9.99 -4.63 0.81
C VAL A 139 -9.51 -3.24 0.43
N HIS A 140 -10.45 -2.37 0.07
CA HIS A 140 -10.20 -0.93 -0.06
C HIS A 140 -11.11 -0.16 0.90
N PHE A 141 -10.60 0.95 1.41
CA PHE A 141 -11.29 1.80 2.36
C PHE A 141 -11.65 3.14 1.72
N PHE A 142 -12.79 3.70 2.16
CA PHE A 142 -13.36 4.96 1.71
C PHE A 142 -13.32 5.97 2.85
N TYR A 143 -12.49 6.99 2.71
CA TYR A 143 -12.32 8.03 3.73
C TYR A 143 -12.35 9.41 3.04
N PRO A 144 -13.55 9.94 2.74
CA PRO A 144 -13.65 11.29 2.19
C PRO A 144 -12.97 12.27 3.16
N ASN A 145 -12.20 13.22 2.62
CA ASN A 145 -11.46 14.21 3.40
C ASN A 145 -10.44 13.63 4.41
N ALA A 146 -9.98 12.39 4.21
CA ALA A 146 -9.08 11.69 5.12
C ALA A 146 -9.64 11.52 6.56
N ASP A 147 -10.97 11.50 6.69
CA ASP A 147 -11.62 11.22 7.96
C ASP A 147 -11.67 9.70 8.23
N TRP A 148 -10.86 9.25 9.18
CA TRP A 148 -10.78 7.86 9.64
C TRP A 148 -11.72 7.53 10.79
N SER A 149 -12.55 8.48 11.25
CA SER A 149 -13.38 8.30 12.44
C SER A 149 -14.33 7.10 12.35
N ILE A 150 -14.81 6.77 11.15
CA ILE A 150 -15.66 5.59 10.91
C ILE A 150 -14.92 4.28 11.25
N SER A 151 -13.61 4.24 11.05
CA SER A 151 -12.78 3.07 11.39
C SER A 151 -12.69 2.81 12.90
N ASN A 152 -13.07 3.77 13.75
CA ASN A 152 -13.06 3.59 15.21
C ASN A 152 -14.07 2.56 15.70
N HIS A 153 -15.01 2.11 14.86
CA HIS A 153 -15.94 1.03 15.16
C HIS A 153 -15.42 -0.35 14.78
N HIS A 154 -14.31 -0.40 14.05
CA HIS A 154 -13.71 -1.62 13.52
C HIS A 154 -12.62 -2.14 14.44
N CYS A 155 -12.40 -3.45 14.45
CA CYS A 155 -11.32 -4.04 15.25
C CYS A 155 -9.97 -3.72 14.60
N ILE A 156 -9.84 -3.97 13.29
CA ILE A 156 -8.64 -3.59 12.55
C ILE A 156 -8.69 -2.08 12.28
N GLN A 157 -7.57 -1.40 12.52
CA GLN A 157 -7.43 0.04 12.33
C GLN A 157 -6.64 0.32 11.05
N PRO A 158 -7.30 0.67 9.93
CA PRO A 158 -6.61 0.77 8.65
C PRO A 158 -5.65 1.97 8.61
N GLU A 159 -5.99 3.09 9.27
CA GLU A 159 -5.13 4.28 9.37
C GLU A 159 -3.72 3.97 9.88
N TYR A 160 -3.60 3.00 10.80
CA TYR A 160 -2.34 2.59 11.41
C TYR A 160 -1.68 1.38 10.71
N SER A 161 -2.32 0.88 9.64
CA SER A 161 -1.85 -0.28 8.85
C SER A 161 -1.35 0.12 7.46
N VAL A 162 -1.32 1.42 7.16
CA VAL A 162 -0.86 1.97 5.88
C VAL A 162 0.66 1.79 5.69
N PRO A 163 1.15 1.81 4.44
CA PRO A 163 0.38 1.79 3.19
C PRO A 163 -0.17 0.40 2.80
N PHE A 164 -1.35 0.40 2.17
CA PHE A 164 -2.00 -0.80 1.61
C PHE A 164 -1.42 -1.23 0.26
N LEU A 165 -0.67 -0.35 -0.40
CA LEU A 165 0.13 -0.65 -1.58
C LEU A 165 1.59 -0.37 -1.25
N ARG A 166 2.46 -1.36 -1.38
CA ARG A 166 3.88 -1.28 -1.07
C ARG A 166 4.70 -1.69 -2.28
N TYR A 167 5.71 -0.90 -2.63
CA TYR A 167 6.73 -1.30 -3.58
C TYR A 167 7.95 -1.79 -2.82
N SER A 168 8.54 -2.90 -3.25
CA SER A 168 9.75 -3.41 -2.58
C SER A 168 10.99 -2.57 -2.87
N ASN A 169 10.96 -1.75 -3.92
CA ASN A 169 12.08 -0.91 -4.38
C ASN A 169 13.37 -1.73 -4.56
N GLY A 170 13.23 -2.93 -5.09
CA GLY A 170 14.35 -3.86 -5.31
C GLY A 170 14.72 -4.71 -4.10
N SER A 171 14.15 -4.46 -2.91
CA SER A 171 14.34 -5.30 -1.74
C SER A 171 13.75 -6.71 -1.94
N SER A 172 14.39 -7.71 -1.33
CA SER A 172 13.88 -9.09 -1.25
C SER A 172 12.83 -9.27 -0.16
N SER A 173 12.69 -8.32 0.76
CA SER A 173 11.70 -8.34 1.83
C SER A 173 11.11 -6.97 2.14
N VAL A 174 9.88 -6.98 2.67
CA VAL A 174 9.14 -5.77 3.06
C VAL A 174 8.51 -6.00 4.43
N ASN A 175 8.61 -5.01 5.32
CA ASN A 175 7.87 -5.04 6.58
C ASN A 175 6.40 -4.70 6.33
N VAL A 176 5.50 -5.54 6.83
CA VAL A 176 4.05 -5.33 6.82
C VAL A 176 3.60 -5.07 8.25
N GLU A 177 2.73 -4.07 8.42
CA GLU A 177 2.17 -3.68 9.71
C GLU A 177 0.65 -3.71 9.66
N CYS A 178 0.05 -4.24 10.72
CA CYS A 178 -1.39 -4.31 10.91
C CYS A 178 -1.75 -3.93 12.33
N ALA A 179 -2.70 -3.02 12.48
CA ALA A 179 -3.07 -2.46 13.75
C ALA A 179 -4.47 -2.89 14.18
N ILE A 180 -4.65 -3.06 15.49
CA ILE A 180 -5.96 -3.30 16.11
C ILE A 180 -6.25 -2.25 17.16
N ARG A 181 -7.53 -2.03 17.44
CA ARG A 181 -8.02 -1.26 18.58
C ARG A 181 -8.65 -2.18 19.61
N LEU A 182 -8.05 -2.29 20.79
CA LEU A 182 -8.47 -3.23 21.84
C LEU A 182 -9.93 -3.05 22.22
N SER A 183 -10.40 -1.81 22.39
CA SER A 183 -11.76 -1.52 22.82
C SER A 183 -12.82 -2.08 21.87
N THR A 184 -12.54 -2.15 20.57
CA THR A 184 -13.43 -2.70 19.53
C THR A 184 -13.11 -4.15 19.17
N CYS A 185 -11.96 -4.67 19.63
CA CYS A 185 -11.57 -6.08 19.53
C CYS A 185 -11.88 -6.88 20.80
N TYR A 186 -12.92 -6.50 21.57
CA TYR A 186 -13.31 -7.17 22.82
C TYR A 186 -12.18 -7.29 23.85
N ASN A 187 -11.24 -6.35 23.83
CA ASN A 187 -10.02 -6.35 24.64
C ASN A 187 -9.18 -7.62 24.45
N THR A 188 -9.24 -8.22 23.25
CA THR A 188 -8.44 -9.40 22.88
C THR A 188 -7.35 -9.02 21.88
N GLU A 189 -6.12 -9.44 22.20
CA GLU A 189 -5.00 -9.40 21.27
C GLU A 189 -5.03 -10.66 20.39
N HIS A 190 -5.86 -10.65 19.34
CA HIS A 190 -5.90 -11.70 18.32
C HIS A 190 -5.73 -11.09 16.94
N ILE A 191 -4.55 -11.32 16.35
CA ILE A 191 -4.22 -10.94 14.97
C ILE A 191 -3.52 -12.09 14.26
N GLU A 192 -3.85 -12.24 12.99
CA GLU A 192 -3.25 -13.21 12.09
C GLU A 192 -2.82 -12.46 10.82
N ILE A 193 -1.54 -12.51 10.49
CA ILE A 193 -0.98 -11.96 9.25
C ILE A 193 -0.55 -13.12 8.36
N TYR A 194 -1.18 -13.29 7.19
CA TYR A 194 -0.96 -14.41 6.27
C TYR A 194 -0.80 -13.98 4.83
N GLY A 195 -0.08 -14.78 4.06
CA GLY A 195 -0.11 -14.73 2.59
C GLY A 195 -1.17 -15.67 2.03
N GLN A 196 -1.14 -15.92 0.72
CA GLN A 196 -2.13 -16.78 0.06
C GLN A 196 -2.08 -18.25 0.50
N THR A 197 -0.92 -18.75 0.90
CA THR A 197 -0.70 -20.18 1.18
C THR A 197 -0.09 -20.48 2.54
N LYS A 198 0.32 -19.44 3.29
CA LYS A 198 1.03 -19.62 4.56
C LYS A 198 0.67 -18.54 5.58
N MET A 199 0.68 -18.93 6.85
CA MET A 199 0.73 -18.02 7.98
C MET A 199 2.10 -17.32 7.97
N LEU A 200 2.14 -15.99 8.10
CA LEU A 200 3.38 -15.22 8.21
C LEU A 200 3.69 -14.94 9.68
N CYS A 201 2.67 -14.51 10.44
CA CYS A 201 2.72 -14.45 11.89
C CYS A 201 1.31 -14.54 12.50
N GLU A 202 1.27 -14.94 13.76
CA GLU A 202 0.09 -15.00 14.62
C GLU A 202 0.44 -14.38 15.99
N TYR A 203 -0.47 -13.56 16.52
CA TYR A 203 -0.43 -13.08 17.90
C TYR A 203 -1.77 -13.38 18.58
N THR A 204 -1.72 -14.26 19.58
CA THR A 204 -2.81 -14.70 20.45
C THR A 204 -2.31 -14.81 21.90
N ALA A 205 -3.15 -15.26 22.82
CA ALA A 205 -2.72 -15.56 24.18
C ALA A 205 -1.65 -16.67 24.24
N GLN A 206 -1.68 -17.61 23.29
CA GLN A 206 -0.79 -18.77 23.25
C GLN A 206 0.39 -18.58 22.28
N THR A 207 0.18 -17.91 21.14
CA THR A 207 1.18 -17.73 20.08
C THR A 207 1.60 -16.26 20.00
N LYS A 208 2.90 -15.95 19.99
CA LYS A 208 3.39 -14.56 19.92
C LYS A 208 4.54 -14.45 18.93
N THR A 209 4.23 -14.56 17.65
CA THR A 209 5.23 -14.60 16.57
C THR A 209 5.34 -13.29 15.79
N CYS A 210 4.33 -12.41 15.87
CA CYS A 210 4.40 -11.08 15.29
C CYS A 210 5.26 -10.15 16.16
N GLY A 211 5.96 -9.20 15.53
CA GLY A 211 6.43 -8.01 16.23
C GLY A 211 5.23 -7.26 16.80
N ARG A 212 5.40 -6.60 17.95
CA ARG A 212 4.32 -5.90 18.65
C ARG A 212 4.80 -4.55 19.16
N ARG A 213 4.03 -3.49 18.91
CA ARG A 213 4.28 -2.15 19.42
C ARG A 213 2.98 -1.47 19.82
N LEU A 214 2.95 -0.88 21.01
CA LEU A 214 1.85 -0.01 21.45
C LEU A 214 2.01 1.36 20.78
N VAL A 215 0.92 1.88 20.23
CA VAL A 215 0.82 3.28 19.77
C VAL A 215 0.29 4.15 20.90
N ASN A 216 -0.73 3.66 21.60
CA ASN A 216 -1.30 4.21 22.81
C ASN A 216 -1.95 3.06 23.61
N ASP A 217 -2.71 3.37 24.66
CA ASP A 217 -3.33 2.37 25.55
C ASP A 217 -4.38 1.48 24.85
N ASP A 218 -4.90 1.89 23.70
CA ASP A 218 -5.99 1.21 22.99
C ASP A 218 -5.54 0.65 21.62
N ILE A 219 -4.48 1.18 21.02
CA ILE A 219 -4.02 0.81 19.67
C ILE A 219 -2.70 0.04 19.72
N ILE A 220 -2.70 -1.16 19.13
CA ILE A 220 -1.52 -2.02 19.01
C ILE A 220 -1.22 -2.28 17.54
N VAL A 221 0.03 -2.08 17.15
CA VAL A 221 0.56 -2.43 15.83
C VAL A 221 1.32 -3.74 15.92
N TYR A 222 1.03 -4.65 15.00
CA TYR A 222 1.74 -5.90 14.79
C TYR A 222 2.48 -5.88 13.47
N SER A 223 3.70 -6.42 13.46
CA SER A 223 4.57 -6.37 12.29
C SER A 223 5.16 -7.73 11.93
N VAL A 224 5.39 -7.95 10.64
CA VAL A 224 6.07 -9.13 10.12
C VAL A 224 6.87 -8.79 8.88
N GLN A 225 8.06 -9.39 8.75
CA GLN A 225 8.85 -9.30 7.53
C GLN A 225 8.30 -10.30 6.51
N VAL A 226 7.94 -9.80 5.33
CA VAL A 226 7.40 -10.60 4.23
C VAL A 226 8.48 -10.74 3.19
N GLU A 227 8.89 -11.97 2.92
CA GLU A 227 9.86 -12.31 1.88
C GLU A 227 9.19 -12.45 0.52
N LYS A 228 9.93 -12.10 -0.53
CA LYS A 228 9.54 -12.23 -1.93
C LYS A 228 9.17 -13.67 -2.28
N ASP A 229 7.93 -13.87 -2.69
CA ASP A 229 7.46 -15.14 -3.24
C ASP A 229 7.28 -15.03 -4.76
N VAL A 230 8.19 -15.67 -5.51
CA VAL A 230 8.13 -15.71 -6.98
C VAL A 230 7.22 -16.80 -7.53
N ASN A 231 6.71 -17.69 -6.67
CA ASN A 231 5.88 -18.83 -7.08
C ASN A 231 4.38 -18.50 -7.04
N THR A 232 4.00 -17.32 -6.55
CA THR A 232 2.61 -16.87 -6.59
C THR A 232 2.15 -16.65 -8.04
N PRO A 233 0.94 -17.08 -8.43
CA PRO A 233 0.43 -16.89 -9.79
C PRO A 233 0.17 -15.42 -10.15
N TYR A 234 0.34 -14.50 -9.19
CA TYR A 234 0.12 -13.08 -9.35
C TYR A 234 1.41 -12.25 -9.42
N TYR A 235 2.58 -12.89 -9.43
CA TYR A 235 3.86 -12.19 -9.53
C TYR A 235 3.86 -11.24 -10.74
N PRO A 236 4.28 -9.96 -10.59
CA PRO A 236 5.07 -9.39 -9.49
C PRO A 236 4.29 -8.96 -8.25
N ASP A 237 2.95 -9.11 -8.23
CA ASP A 237 2.14 -8.79 -7.05
C ASP A 237 2.12 -9.94 -6.04
N GLN A 238 2.19 -9.59 -4.76
CA GLN A 238 1.94 -10.48 -3.64
C GLN A 238 0.95 -9.81 -2.69
N TYR A 239 -0.06 -10.57 -2.26
CA TYR A 239 -1.07 -10.08 -1.34
C TYR A 239 -0.85 -10.68 0.04
N VAL A 240 -0.86 -9.79 1.04
CA VAL A 240 -0.80 -10.11 2.46
C VAL A 240 -2.11 -9.69 3.09
N PHE A 241 -2.64 -10.52 3.98
CA PHE A 241 -3.91 -10.30 4.64
C PHE A 241 -3.68 -10.24 6.13
N CYS A 242 -4.42 -9.36 6.77
CA CYS A 242 -4.50 -9.28 8.22
C CYS A 242 -5.93 -9.53 8.63
N ALA A 243 -6.13 -10.42 9.60
CA ALA A 243 -7.43 -10.72 10.14
C ALA A 243 -7.40 -10.67 11.67
N GLY A 244 -8.45 -10.12 12.26
CA GLY A 244 -8.63 -10.00 13.70
C GLY A 244 -10.10 -9.71 14.00
N HIS A 245 -10.68 -10.45 14.94
CA HIS A 245 -12.07 -10.28 15.40
C HIS A 245 -13.10 -9.94 14.29
N GLN A 246 -13.35 -10.88 13.36
CA GLN A 246 -14.26 -10.75 12.19
C GLN A 246 -13.89 -9.66 11.16
N ASP A 247 -12.86 -8.89 11.42
CA ASP A 247 -12.38 -7.85 10.54
C ASP A 247 -11.18 -8.32 9.73
N SER A 248 -10.96 -7.69 8.59
CA SER A 248 -9.83 -7.99 7.71
C SER A 248 -9.41 -6.80 6.89
N LEU A 249 -8.12 -6.74 6.55
CA LEU A 249 -7.58 -5.88 5.51
C LEU A 249 -6.62 -6.66 4.61
N SER A 250 -6.30 -6.06 3.46
CA SER A 250 -5.27 -6.57 2.57
C SER A 250 -4.23 -5.51 2.26
N ILE A 251 -2.99 -5.95 2.11
CA ILE A 251 -1.85 -5.15 1.66
C ILE A 251 -1.30 -5.81 0.40
N GLN A 252 -1.22 -5.05 -0.68
CA GLN A 252 -0.59 -5.44 -1.93
C GLN A 252 0.88 -5.02 -1.87
N ILE A 253 1.78 -5.97 -2.15
CA ILE A 253 3.20 -5.74 -2.34
C ILE A 253 3.50 -5.95 -3.82
N ILE A 254 4.13 -4.97 -4.46
CA ILE A 254 4.67 -5.07 -5.81
C ILE A 254 6.18 -5.28 -5.69
N TRP A 255 6.64 -6.46 -6.11
CA TRP A 255 8.06 -6.81 -6.11
C TRP A 255 8.75 -6.20 -7.32
N GLY A 256 9.37 -5.05 -7.10
CA GLY A 256 10.03 -4.27 -8.12
C GLY A 256 10.27 -2.85 -7.65
N HIS A 257 10.76 -2.01 -8.55
CA HIS A 257 10.84 -0.58 -8.29
C HIS A 257 9.48 0.05 -8.52
N HIS A 258 9.13 1.03 -7.68
CA HIS A 258 8.08 1.97 -8.06
C HIS A 258 8.41 2.50 -9.46
N PRO A 259 7.44 2.60 -10.38
CA PRO A 259 7.63 3.34 -11.61
C PRO A 259 7.79 4.81 -11.20
N SER A 260 8.98 5.21 -10.77
CA SER A 260 9.39 6.59 -10.79
C SER A 260 9.53 6.93 -12.26
N LEU A 261 8.47 7.43 -12.89
CA LEU A 261 8.70 8.33 -14.01
C LEU A 261 9.64 9.42 -13.46
N PRO A 262 10.81 9.68 -14.08
CA PRO A 262 11.59 10.84 -13.71
C PRO A 262 10.68 12.04 -13.94
N CYS A 263 10.09 12.57 -12.88
CA CYS A 263 9.77 13.98 -12.87
C CYS A 263 11.12 14.61 -13.13
N LEU A 264 11.30 15.25 -14.28
CA LEU A 264 12.47 16.06 -14.49
C LEU A 264 12.54 17.00 -13.28
N ASP A 265 13.52 16.77 -12.41
CA ASP A 265 13.93 17.76 -11.45
C ASP A 265 14.20 19.01 -12.30
N VAL A 266 13.32 20.00 -12.18
CA VAL A 266 13.66 21.37 -12.57
C VAL A 266 14.69 21.79 -11.55
N ASN A 267 15.91 21.32 -11.81
CA ASN A 267 17.03 21.39 -10.91
C ASN A 267 17.31 22.86 -10.63
N ALA A 268 17.55 23.16 -9.36
CA ALA A 268 18.66 24.00 -8.94
C ALA A 268 19.02 25.17 -9.88
N SER A 269 18.27 26.28 -9.79
CA SER A 269 18.87 27.61 -9.84
C SER A 269 17.87 28.66 -9.36
N SER A 270 17.90 28.94 -8.07
CA SER A 270 17.60 30.28 -7.58
C SER A 270 18.61 30.57 -6.49
N ALA A 271 19.81 30.92 -6.92
CA ALA A 271 20.74 31.61 -6.06
C ALA A 271 19.99 32.78 -5.40
N VAL A 272 20.01 32.78 -4.07
CA VAL A 272 19.57 33.89 -3.23
C VAL A 272 20.30 35.14 -3.71
N GLN A 273 19.62 36.00 -4.47
CA GLN A 273 20.08 37.36 -4.66
C GLN A 273 19.55 38.18 -3.48
N THR A 274 20.33 38.17 -2.41
CA THR A 274 20.18 39.05 -1.27
C THR A 274 20.27 40.48 -1.79
N ILE A 275 19.14 41.20 -1.83
CA ILE A 275 19.14 42.66 -2.04
C ILE A 275 19.68 43.27 -0.74
N PRO A 276 20.83 43.98 -0.74
CA PRO A 276 21.27 44.69 0.46
C PRO A 276 20.33 45.87 0.70
N ARG A 277 19.54 45.79 1.79
CA ARG A 277 18.86 46.95 2.38
C ARG A 277 19.93 47.88 2.96
N THR A 278 20.29 48.92 2.22
CA THR A 278 21.03 50.06 2.78
C THR A 278 20.07 50.89 3.63
N ILE A 279 20.26 50.87 4.95
CA ILE A 279 19.63 51.80 5.90
C ILE A 279 20.54 53.03 6.00
N PRO A 280 20.11 54.25 5.63
CA PRO A 280 20.83 55.45 6.03
C PRO A 280 20.44 55.84 7.46
N ARG A 281 21.41 55.82 8.37
CA ARG A 281 21.28 56.44 9.70
C ARG A 281 22.55 57.25 10.01
N LYS A 282 22.43 58.57 9.88
CA LYS A 282 23.14 59.64 10.64
C LYS A 282 22.31 60.92 10.39
N LEU A 283 21.58 61.50 11.34
CA LEU A 283 21.94 62.22 12.59
C LEU A 283 22.85 63.44 12.38
N GLY A 284 22.35 64.60 12.85
CA GLY A 284 23.06 65.89 12.99
C GLY A 284 22.19 67.04 12.44
N VAL A 285 21.28 67.63 13.22
CA VAL A 285 21.50 68.71 14.21
C VAL A 285 22.12 69.97 13.59
N SER A 286 21.27 70.91 13.21
CA SER A 286 21.25 72.33 13.64
C SER A 286 19.99 72.99 13.08
#